data_AF-F8ACP4-F1
#
_entry.id   AF-F8ACP4-F1
#
_cell.length_a   1.000
_cell.length_b   1.000
_cell.length_c   1.000
_cell.angle_alpha   90.00
_cell.angle_beta   90.00
_cell.angle_gamma   90.00
#
_symmetry.space_group_name_H-M   'P 1'
#
loop_
_entity.id
_entity.type
_entity.pdbx_description
1 polymer ?
#
loop_
_entity_poly.entity_id
_entity_poly.type
_entity_poly.pdbx_seq_one_letter_code
_entity_poly.pdbx_strand_id
1 'polypeptide(L)'
;MRKITSPYAFKTCHIAQIKEELGLKDKNRIAINRKGKHRRVKTPEHLRPFLIEAITTLMKEEGRTPTYREIQQKAFELYKKKESIGLVEEYYGFLKVPPEDRDFVKKVAESEEIFYEGM
;
A
#
# COMPACT_ATOMS: atom_id res chain seq x y z
N MET A 1 14.01 6.14 3.29
CA MET A 1 13.55 5.76 1.92
C MET A 1 12.80 6.92 1.30
N ARG A 2 12.89 7.12 -0.02
CA ARG A 2 12.09 8.16 -0.69
C ARG A 2 10.61 7.76 -0.64
N LYS A 3 9.72 8.71 -0.32
CA LYS A 3 8.28 8.50 -0.34
C LYS A 3 7.81 8.16 -1.75
N ILE A 4 6.87 7.23 -1.85
CA ILE A 4 6.26 6.86 -3.13
C ILE A 4 5.21 7.91 -3.47
N THR A 5 5.42 8.64 -4.57
CA THR A 5 4.53 9.73 -4.99
C THR A 5 3.59 9.35 -6.14
N SER A 6 3.84 8.23 -6.83
CA SER A 6 3.04 7.81 -7.98
C SER A 6 2.85 6.28 -8.03
N PRO A 7 1.74 5.81 -8.66
CA PRO A 7 1.49 4.38 -8.89
C PRO A 7 2.60 3.68 -9.67
N TYR A 8 3.27 4.40 -10.58
CA TYR A 8 4.33 3.86 -11.43
C TYR A 8 5.60 3.46 -10.67
N ALA A 9 5.75 3.89 -9.41
CA ALA A 9 6.80 3.40 -8.53
C ALA A 9 6.69 1.88 -8.30
N PHE A 10 5.48 1.33 -8.34
CA PHE A 10 5.25 -0.10 -8.37
C PHE A 10 5.55 -0.65 -9.77
N LYS A 11 6.82 -0.96 -10.03
CA LYS A 11 7.26 -1.39 -11.37
C LYS A 11 6.57 -2.69 -11.80
N THR A 12 6.28 -2.78 -13.10
CA THR A 12 5.68 -3.96 -13.73
C THR A 12 6.50 -5.23 -13.52
N CYS A 13 7.83 -5.12 -13.44
CA CYS A 13 8.72 -6.25 -13.16
C CYS A 13 8.48 -6.87 -11.78
N HIS A 14 8.14 -6.05 -10.77
CA HIS A 14 7.81 -6.49 -9.42
C HIS A 14 6.44 -7.17 -9.38
N ILE A 15 5.43 -6.55 -9.97
CA ILE A 15 4.08 -7.12 -10.09
C ILE A 15 4.12 -8.47 -10.78
N ALA A 16 4.88 -8.54 -11.88
CA ALA A 16 4.98 -9.74 -12.67
C ALA A 16 5.70 -10.88 -11.93
N GLN A 17 6.55 -10.60 -10.93
CA GLN A 17 7.10 -11.64 -10.05
C GLN A 17 6.02 -12.17 -9.10
N ILE A 18 5.27 -11.27 -8.44
CA ILE A 18 4.21 -11.67 -7.51
C ILE A 18 3.12 -12.47 -8.23
N LYS A 19 2.75 -12.09 -9.46
CA LYS A 19 1.84 -12.89 -10.29
C LYS A 19 2.35 -14.30 -10.58
N GLU A 20 3.65 -14.50 -10.78
CA GLU A 20 4.22 -15.84 -10.99
C GLU A 20 4.16 -16.66 -9.70
N GLU A 21 4.47 -16.06 -8.57
CA GLU A 21 4.41 -16.71 -7.26
C GLU A 21 2.98 -17.11 -6.89
N LEU A 22 1.99 -16.30 -7.27
CA LEU A 22 0.56 -16.60 -7.10
C LEU A 22 0.00 -17.55 -8.18
N GLY A 23 0.81 -18.02 -9.13
CA GLY A 23 0.35 -18.92 -10.19
C GLY A 23 -0.57 -18.28 -11.25
N LEU A 24 -0.65 -16.95 -11.30
CA LEU A 24 -1.51 -16.16 -12.19
C LEU A 24 -0.93 -15.94 -13.59
N LYS A 25 0.25 -16.51 -13.89
CA LYS A 25 0.85 -16.44 -15.22
C LYS A 25 0.76 -17.78 -15.91
N ASP A 26 0.51 -17.72 -17.23
CA ASP A 26 0.62 -18.89 -18.10
C ASP A 26 2.01 -19.52 -17.97
N LYS A 27 2.03 -20.80 -17.59
CA LYS A 27 3.26 -21.62 -17.46
C LYS A 27 4.10 -21.62 -18.74
N ASN A 28 3.46 -21.38 -19.89
CA ASN A 28 4.05 -21.44 -21.21
C ASN A 28 4.71 -20.12 -21.66
N ARG A 29 4.48 -19.01 -20.95
CA ARG A 29 5.10 -17.70 -21.28
C ARG A 29 6.28 -17.42 -20.37
N ILE A 30 7.48 -17.74 -20.86
CA ILE A 30 8.75 -17.44 -20.19
C ILE A 30 9.09 -15.96 -20.41
N ALA A 31 9.30 -15.22 -19.32
CA ALA A 31 9.70 -13.81 -19.39
C ALA A 31 11.17 -13.66 -19.83
N ILE A 32 11.45 -12.68 -20.71
CA ILE A 32 12.79 -12.37 -21.26
C ILE A 32 13.83 -12.11 -20.14
N ASN A 33 13.40 -11.53 -19.02
CA ASN A 33 14.28 -11.18 -17.90
C ASN A 33 14.47 -12.32 -16.86
N ARG A 34 14.25 -13.58 -17.25
CA ARG A 34 14.55 -14.76 -16.42
C ARG A 34 16.03 -15.11 -16.48
N LYS A 35 16.57 -15.56 -15.34
CA LYS A 35 17.87 -16.24 -15.24
C LYS A 35 17.59 -17.66 -14.72
N GLY A 36 17.36 -18.60 -15.64
CA GLY A 36 16.92 -19.96 -15.32
C GLY A 36 15.52 -19.98 -14.69
N LYS A 37 15.36 -20.64 -13.53
CA LYS A 37 14.08 -20.76 -12.82
C LYS A 37 13.62 -19.45 -12.16
N HIS A 38 14.54 -18.52 -11.89
CA HIS A 38 14.27 -17.29 -11.14
C HIS A 38 14.29 -16.04 -12.02
N ARG A 39 13.64 -14.98 -11.57
CA ARG A 39 13.75 -13.65 -12.18
C ARG A 39 15.03 -12.95 -11.76
N ARG A 40 15.60 -12.19 -12.69
CA ARG A 40 16.78 -11.35 -12.39
C ARG A 40 16.43 -10.19 -11.45
N VAL A 41 15.24 -9.61 -11.60
CA VAL A 41 14.77 -8.49 -10.76
C VAL A 41 13.82 -9.04 -9.69
N LYS A 42 14.17 -8.79 -8.43
CA LYS A 42 13.34 -9.14 -7.27
C LYS A 42 12.47 -7.96 -6.82
N THR A 43 11.27 -8.25 -6.36
CA THR A 43 10.38 -7.30 -5.68
C THR A 43 10.97 -6.92 -4.33
N PRO A 44 11.13 -5.62 -4.04
CA PRO A 44 11.55 -5.16 -2.71
C PRO A 44 10.57 -5.64 -1.63
N GLU A 45 11.09 -6.07 -0.48
CA GLU A 45 10.28 -6.69 0.58
C GLU A 45 9.19 -5.76 1.13
N HIS A 46 9.49 -4.47 1.23
CA HIS A 46 8.53 -3.46 1.70
C HIS A 46 7.35 -3.22 0.72
N LEU A 47 7.51 -3.49 -0.59
CA LEU A 47 6.42 -3.34 -1.58
C LEU A 47 5.60 -4.61 -1.75
N ARG A 48 6.20 -5.76 -1.43
CA ARG A 48 5.60 -7.08 -1.56
C ARG A 48 4.22 -7.20 -0.93
N PRO A 49 3.97 -6.81 0.34
CA PRO A 49 2.65 -6.97 0.96
C PRO A 49 1.57 -6.18 0.23
N PHE A 50 1.84 -4.92 -0.14
CA PHE A 50 0.89 -4.07 -0.87
C PHE A 50 0.51 -4.66 -2.23
N LEU A 51 1.48 -5.25 -2.94
CA LEU A 51 1.23 -5.89 -4.24
C LEU A 51 0.40 -7.17 -4.10
N ILE A 52 0.64 -7.98 -3.06
CA ILE A 52 -0.15 -9.20 -2.80
C ILE A 52 -1.59 -8.79 -2.46
N GLU A 53 -1.77 -7.86 -1.53
CA GLU A 53 -3.07 -7.37 -1.10
C GLU A 53 -3.85 -6.70 -2.24
N ALA A 54 -3.19 -5.91 -3.07
CA ALA A 54 -3.80 -5.31 -4.26
C ALA A 54 -4.34 -6.39 -5.23
N ILE A 55 -3.54 -7.41 -5.52
CA ILE A 55 -3.94 -8.49 -6.44
C ILE A 55 -5.10 -9.30 -5.86
N THR A 56 -5.02 -9.70 -4.60
CA THR A 56 -6.07 -10.52 -3.97
C THR A 56 -7.39 -9.75 -3.84
N THR A 57 -7.32 -8.46 -3.55
CA THR A 57 -8.50 -7.59 -3.46
C THR A 57 -9.18 -7.44 -4.82
N LEU A 58 -8.41 -7.10 -5.86
CA LEU A 58 -8.95 -6.94 -7.22
C LEU A 58 -9.52 -8.25 -7.77
N MET A 59 -8.88 -9.39 -7.48
CA MET A 59 -9.41 -10.70 -7.87
C MET A 59 -10.74 -11.03 -7.19
N LYS A 60 -10.90 -10.66 -5.91
CA LYS A 60 -12.17 -10.85 -5.19
C LYS A 60 -13.27 -9.94 -5.71
N GLU A 61 -12.93 -8.69 -6.06
CA GLU A 61 -13.89 -7.69 -6.54
C GLU A 61 -14.37 -8.00 -7.97
N GLU A 62 -13.46 -8.33 -8.89
CA GLU A 62 -13.78 -8.40 -10.33
C GLU A 62 -13.88 -9.83 -10.88
N GLY A 63 -13.42 -10.84 -10.14
CA GLY A 63 -13.42 -12.25 -10.59
C GLY A 63 -12.51 -12.55 -11.79
N ARG A 64 -11.68 -11.59 -12.23
CA ARG A 64 -10.74 -11.71 -13.35
C ARG A 64 -9.30 -11.51 -12.92
N THR A 65 -8.36 -11.82 -13.80
CA THR A 65 -6.94 -11.47 -13.57
C THR A 65 -6.75 -9.96 -13.75
N PRO A 66 -6.28 -9.23 -12.71
CA PRO A 66 -6.16 -7.79 -12.80
C PRO A 66 -5.00 -7.38 -13.71
N THR A 67 -5.16 -6.27 -14.42
CA THR A 67 -4.13 -5.69 -15.30
C THR A 67 -3.00 -5.06 -14.46
N TYR A 68 -1.86 -4.79 -15.09
CA TYR A 68 -0.75 -4.14 -14.39
C TYR A 68 -1.12 -2.76 -13.86
N ARG A 69 -1.89 -1.98 -14.62
CA ARG A 69 -2.28 -0.61 -14.26
C ARG A 69 -3.21 -0.60 -13.04
N GLU A 70 -4.17 -1.51 -12.99
CA GLU A 70 -5.09 -1.67 -11.85
C GLU A 70 -4.33 -2.02 -10.57
N ILE A 71 -3.39 -2.97 -10.66
CA ILE A 71 -2.57 -3.37 -9.52
C ILE A 71 -1.71 -2.21 -9.03
N GLN A 72 -1.11 -1.43 -9.93
CA GLN A 72 -0.32 -0.25 -9.58
C GLN A 72 -1.17 0.76 -8.81
N GLN A 73 -2.38 1.04 -9.30
CA GLN A 73 -3.29 1.99 -8.68
C GLN A 73 -3.73 1.54 -7.29
N LYS A 74 -4.23 0.31 -7.17
CA LYS A 74 -4.70 -0.24 -5.88
C LYS A 74 -3.56 -0.39 -4.87
N ALA A 75 -2.37 -0.82 -5.29
CA ALA A 75 -1.21 -0.93 -4.40
C ALA A 75 -0.76 0.45 -3.88
N PHE A 76 -0.87 1.49 -4.71
CA PHE A 76 -0.56 2.85 -4.30
C PHE A 76 -1.58 3.41 -3.31
N GLU A 77 -2.87 3.11 -3.51
CA GLU A 77 -3.93 3.46 -2.55
C GLU A 77 -3.71 2.80 -1.19
N LEU A 78 -3.37 1.49 -1.17
CA LEU A 78 -3.05 0.76 0.06
C LEU A 78 -1.82 1.34 0.76
N TYR A 79 -0.78 1.68 0.00
CA TYR A 79 0.42 2.33 0.53
C TYR A 79 0.08 3.68 1.18
N LYS A 80 -0.69 4.53 0.49
CA LYS A 80 -1.13 5.83 1.04
C LYS A 80 -1.98 5.68 2.29
N LYS A 81 -2.91 4.72 2.30
CA LYS A 81 -3.78 4.45 3.46
C LYS A 81 -2.95 4.05 4.68
N LYS A 82 -1.92 3.22 4.50
CA LYS A 82 -1.01 2.87 5.58
C LYS A 82 -0.17 4.07 6.05
N GLU A 83 0.31 4.89 5.12
CA GLU A 83 1.06 6.11 5.46
C GLU A 83 0.20 7.11 6.26
N SER A 84 -1.07 7.28 5.89
CA SER A 84 -1.98 8.16 6.65
C SER A 84 -2.29 7.65 8.05
N ILE A 85 -2.41 6.32 8.24
CA ILE A 85 -2.62 5.74 9.57
C ILE A 85 -1.40 6.00 10.45
N GLY A 86 -0.19 5.79 9.92
CA GLY A 86 1.05 6.08 10.65
C GLY A 86 1.18 7.55 11.06
N LEU A 87 0.80 8.48 10.18
CA LEU A 87 0.81 9.92 10.50
C LEU A 87 -0.17 10.26 11.63
N VAL A 88 -1.36 9.66 11.61
CA VAL A 88 -2.38 9.87 12.65
C VAL A 88 -1.92 9.29 13.98
N GLU A 89 -1.36 8.08 13.99
CA GLU A 89 -0.79 7.47 15.19
C GLU A 89 0.40 8.26 15.76
N GLU A 90 1.27 8.80 14.89
CA GLU A 90 2.37 9.69 15.27
C GLU A 90 1.84 10.99 15.89
N TYR A 91 0.77 11.57 15.32
CA TYR A 91 0.10 12.76 15.87
C TYR A 91 -0.50 12.51 17.25
N TYR A 92 -1.25 11.43 17.43
CA TYR A 92 -1.84 11.09 18.73
C TYR A 92 -0.78 10.70 19.77
N GLY A 93 0.30 10.04 19.34
CA GLY A 93 1.45 9.74 20.18
C GLY A 93 2.19 11.00 20.63
N PHE A 94 2.36 11.98 19.74
CA PHE A 94 2.93 13.29 20.06
C PHE A 94 2.08 14.04 21.09
N LEU A 95 0.75 14.04 20.90
CA LEU A 95 -0.20 14.66 21.81
C LEU A 95 -0.44 13.86 23.11
N LYS A 96 0.23 12.72 23.30
CA LYS A 96 0.07 11.79 24.44
C LYS A 96 -1.40 11.44 24.73
N VAL A 97 -2.24 11.41 23.69
CA VAL A 97 -3.67 11.15 23.87
C VAL A 97 -3.86 9.67 24.17
N PRO A 98 -4.49 9.30 25.30
CA PRO A 98 -4.79 7.90 25.61
C PRO A 98 -5.68 7.27 24.53
N PRO A 99 -5.61 5.94 24.31
CA PRO A 99 -6.45 5.24 23.32
C PRO A 99 -7.97 5.44 23.53
N GLU A 100 -8.36 5.76 24.76
CA GLU A 100 -9.74 6.00 25.20
C GLU A 100 -10.30 7.35 24.71
N ASP A 101 -9.44 8.28 24.31
CA ASP A 101 -9.80 9.65 23.91
C ASP A 101 -9.62 9.91 22.41
N ARG A 102 -9.73 8.86 21.58
CA ARG A 102 -9.63 8.95 20.11
C ARG A 102 -10.71 9.84 19.46
N ASP A 103 -11.77 10.19 20.19
CA ASP A 103 -12.79 11.16 19.76
C ASP A 103 -12.42 12.62 20.10
N PHE A 104 -11.28 12.88 20.75
CA PHE A 104 -10.81 14.22 21.10
C PHE A 104 -10.77 15.16 19.88
N VAL A 105 -10.19 14.72 18.76
CA VAL A 105 -10.10 15.55 17.55
C VAL A 105 -11.47 15.89 16.99
N LYS A 106 -12.44 14.98 17.11
CA LYS A 106 -13.81 15.22 16.65
C LYS A 106 -14.53 16.22 17.57
N LYS A 107 -14.34 16.12 18.88
CA LYS A 107 -14.83 17.09 19.86
C LYS A 107 -14.27 18.50 19.64
N VAL A 108 -12.97 18.62 19.33
CA VAL A 108 -12.31 19.90 19.03
C VAL A 108 -12.77 20.49 17.69
N ALA A 109 -13.01 19.66 16.68
CA ALA A 109 -13.51 20.14 15.37
C ALA A 109 -14.98 20.59 15.41
N GLU A 110 -15.78 20.00 16.31
CA GLU A 110 -17.20 20.34 16.51
C GLU A 110 -17.39 21.49 17.53
N SER A 111 -16.36 21.87 18.29
CA SER A 111 -16.41 23.02 19.20
C SER A 111 -16.07 24.33 18.48
N GLU A 112 -16.90 25.35 18.65
CA GLU A 112 -16.66 26.72 18.15
C GLU A 112 -15.61 27.50 18.99
N GLU A 113 -15.05 26.88 20.03
CA GLU A 113 -14.05 27.49 20.91
C GLU A 113 -12.63 27.28 20.39
N ILE A 114 -11.84 28.36 20.36
CA ILE A 114 -10.42 28.34 19.97
C ILE A 114 -9.60 27.89 21.18
N PHE A 115 -9.06 26.67 21.13
CA PHE A 115 -8.15 26.16 22.16
C PHE A 115 -6.71 26.57 21.83
N TYR A 116 -6.15 27.46 22.66
CA TYR A 116 -4.71 27.72 22.66
C TYR A 116 -4.02 26.69 23.57
N GLU A 117 -2.92 26.08 23.10
CA GLU A 117 -1.98 25.40 24.00
C GLU A 117 -1.43 26.43 24.98
N GLY A 118 -1.78 26.27 26.26
CA GLY A 118 -1.12 27.01 27.33
C GLY A 118 0.34 26.59 27.42
N MET A 119 1.23 27.59 27.40
CA MET A 119 2.69 27.47 27.62
C MET A 119 3.05 26.59 28.82
#